data_AF-A0A151ADQ2-F1
#
_entry.id   AF-A0A151ADQ2-F1
#
_cell.length_a   1.000
_cell.length_b   1.000
_cell.length_c   1.000
_cell.angle_alpha   90.00
_cell.angle_beta   90.00
_cell.angle_gamma   90.00
#
_symmetry.space_group_name_H-M   'P 1'
#
loop_
_entity.id
_entity.type
_entity.pdbx_description
1 polymer ?
#
loop_
_entity_poly.entity_id
_entity_poly.type
_entity_poly.pdbx_seq_one_letter_code
_entity_poly.pdbx_strand_id
1 'polypeptide(L)'
;MKRSRSALAGLLCMGLFLLVAEPVAAQNSINDQLIGNLNDALLYAALPITVLVQAILIYAVFKFRNNDDPKPTQENRRLEITWTVATAIVLLFVGVASYQVMANPFITAQNNDVPDEADVEIEVVAFNYGWNFNYQDAGIQTTGEATIPTDTQVYFNITADAEQNSYIHGFHVPDLGLKQDANPGQHNMVKTEVYEEGEYQGYCSKYCGVGHSNMYFTINAVSEDEYQQWVQEQQASAEGDGGEGGNQSAEGEGGNQSAEGEGGNQTAAEGGQGNQSAEGGANGTETNASAEGGQAGGEGDAGGDGTQEGAGGGA
;
A
#
# COMPACT_ATOMS: atom_id res chain seq x y z
N MET A 1 -26.48 46.43 0.00
CA MET A 1 -26.04 45.23 0.74
C MET A 1 -26.91 43.96 0.57
N LYS A 2 -28.06 43.98 -0.12
CA LYS A 2 -28.91 42.76 -0.30
C LYS A 2 -28.52 41.87 -1.50
N ARG A 3 -27.85 42.40 -2.53
CA ARG A 3 -27.56 41.66 -3.77
C ARG A 3 -26.37 40.69 -3.70
N SER A 4 -25.38 40.91 -2.82
CA SER A 4 -24.21 40.00 -2.73
C SER A 4 -24.47 38.73 -1.92
N ARG A 5 -25.44 38.75 -0.99
CA ARG A 5 -25.79 37.57 -0.17
C ARG A 5 -26.51 36.50 -0.99
N SER A 6 -27.29 36.91 -1.99
CA SER A 6 -27.97 35.99 -2.92
C SER A 6 -27.03 35.39 -3.96
N ALA A 7 -26.02 36.14 -4.42
CA ALA A 7 -25.00 35.63 -5.32
C ALA A 7 -24.09 34.59 -4.66
N LEU A 8 -23.75 34.81 -3.38
CA LEU A 8 -22.91 33.89 -2.60
C LEU A 8 -23.65 32.59 -2.25
N ALA A 9 -24.96 32.68 -1.93
CA ALA A 9 -25.80 31.50 -1.71
C ALA A 9 -26.04 30.70 -3.01
N GLY A 10 -26.20 31.38 -4.15
CA GLY A 10 -26.34 30.74 -5.45
C GLY A 10 -25.07 30.00 -5.91
N LEU A 11 -23.89 30.58 -5.68
CA LEU A 11 -22.60 29.93 -5.96
C LEU A 11 -22.32 28.76 -5.02
N LEU A 12 -22.72 28.86 -3.74
CA LEU A 12 -22.62 27.75 -2.79
C LEU A 12 -23.53 26.58 -3.17
N CYS A 13 -24.78 26.85 -3.58
CA CYS A 13 -25.69 25.81 -4.04
C CYS A 13 -25.27 25.21 -5.40
N MET A 14 -24.71 26.00 -6.32
CA MET A 14 -24.22 25.50 -7.61
C MET A 14 -22.93 24.70 -7.47
N GLY A 15 -22.04 25.09 -6.55
CA GLY A 15 -20.88 24.30 -6.15
C GLY A 15 -21.27 23.00 -5.43
N LEU A 16 -22.33 23.02 -4.61
CA LEU A 16 -22.87 21.83 -3.95
C LEU A 16 -23.57 20.88 -4.95
N PHE A 17 -24.21 21.40 -6.00
CA PHE A 17 -24.88 20.58 -7.02
C PHE A 17 -23.90 19.94 -8.01
N LEU A 18 -22.76 20.59 -8.29
CA LEU A 18 -21.66 20.00 -9.07
C LEU A 18 -20.84 18.97 -8.28
N LEU A 19 -20.96 18.95 -6.95
CA LEU A 19 -20.30 18.00 -6.05
C LEU A 19 -21.08 16.68 -5.86
N VAL A 20 -22.30 16.56 -6.41
CA VAL A 20 -23.18 15.38 -6.23
C VAL A 20 -23.41 14.63 -7.56
N ALA A 21 -22.96 15.19 -8.68
CA ALA A 21 -23.05 14.57 -9.99
C ALA A 21 -21.68 14.03 -10.42
N GLU A 22 -21.12 13.15 -9.61
CA GLU A 22 -20.08 12.26 -10.11
C GLU A 22 -20.78 11.14 -10.90
N PRO A 23 -20.30 10.77 -12.11
CA PRO A 23 -20.78 9.56 -12.73
C PRO A 23 -20.51 8.42 -11.74
N VAL A 24 -21.50 7.58 -11.48
CA VAL A 24 -21.25 6.28 -10.83
C VAL A 24 -20.19 5.61 -11.69
N ALA A 25 -18.94 5.62 -11.23
CA ALA A 25 -17.86 4.91 -11.89
C ALA A 25 -18.31 3.45 -11.96
N ALA A 26 -18.28 2.87 -13.15
CA ALA A 26 -18.41 1.43 -13.28
C ALA A 26 -17.35 0.81 -12.37
N GLN A 27 -17.80 0.01 -11.40
CA GLN A 27 -16.88 -0.61 -10.45
C GLN A 27 -16.26 -1.80 -11.15
N ASN A 28 -14.93 -1.83 -11.23
CA ASN A 28 -14.23 -2.87 -12.00
C ASN A 28 -14.16 -4.21 -11.24
N SER A 29 -14.21 -4.17 -9.90
CA SER A 29 -14.15 -5.35 -9.05
C SER A 29 -14.98 -5.19 -7.78
N ILE A 30 -15.19 -6.31 -7.07
CA ILE A 30 -15.82 -6.31 -5.75
C ILE A 30 -15.03 -5.51 -4.70
N ASN A 31 -13.70 -5.54 -4.76
CA ASN A 31 -12.84 -4.85 -3.80
C ASN A 31 -12.95 -3.33 -3.99
N ASP A 32 -12.88 -2.86 -5.23
CA ASP A 32 -13.06 -1.46 -5.60
C ASP A 32 -14.43 -0.95 -5.13
N GLN A 33 -15.50 -1.73 -5.40
CA GLN A 33 -16.85 -1.41 -4.93
C GLN A 33 -16.96 -1.23 -3.41
N LEU A 34 -16.41 -2.17 -2.63
CA LEU A 34 -16.50 -2.11 -1.18
C LEU A 34 -15.72 -0.93 -0.60
N ILE A 35 -14.52 -0.67 -1.12
CA ILE A 35 -13.63 0.40 -0.65
C ILE A 35 -14.17 1.76 -1.10
N GLY A 36 -14.59 1.89 -2.36
CA GLY A 36 -15.16 3.10 -2.95
C GLY A 36 -16.42 3.55 -2.22
N ASN A 37 -17.38 2.65 -2.02
CA ASN A 37 -18.61 2.97 -1.29
C ASN A 37 -18.35 3.46 0.16
N LEU A 38 -17.36 2.87 0.84
CA LEU A 38 -16.94 3.35 2.16
C LEU A 38 -16.31 4.73 2.06
N ASN A 39 -15.42 4.95 1.09
CA ASN A 39 -14.78 6.24 0.87
C ASN A 39 -15.83 7.34 0.64
N ASP A 40 -16.79 7.10 -0.24
CA ASP A 40 -17.88 8.03 -0.55
C ASP A 40 -18.72 8.36 0.69
N ALA A 41 -19.12 7.34 1.46
CA ALA A 41 -19.87 7.54 2.69
C ALA A 41 -19.10 8.39 3.71
N LEU A 42 -17.79 8.14 3.87
CA LEU A 42 -16.92 8.91 4.74
C LEU A 42 -16.71 10.34 4.23
N LEU A 43 -16.57 10.52 2.90
CA LEU A 43 -16.40 11.81 2.26
C LEU A 43 -17.66 12.68 2.44
N TYR A 44 -18.85 12.11 2.21
CA TYR A 44 -20.12 12.80 2.43
C TYR A 44 -20.35 13.21 3.89
N ALA A 45 -19.85 12.42 4.85
CA ALA A 45 -19.87 12.80 6.26
C ALA A 45 -18.82 13.89 6.59
N ALA A 46 -17.60 13.78 6.04
CA ALA A 46 -16.49 14.68 6.33
C ALA A 46 -16.62 16.07 5.70
N LEU A 47 -17.19 16.16 4.49
CA LEU A 47 -17.32 17.40 3.73
C LEU A 47 -18.10 18.51 4.47
N PRO A 48 -19.32 18.28 5.00
CA PRO A 48 -20.05 19.33 5.71
C PRO A 48 -19.35 19.75 7.01
N ILE A 49 -18.71 18.82 7.72
CA ILE A 49 -17.92 19.12 8.92
C ILE A 49 -16.73 20.01 8.57
N THR A 50 -15.99 19.65 7.51
CA THR A 50 -14.84 20.40 7.03
C THR A 50 -15.24 21.80 6.60
N VAL A 51 -16.32 21.94 5.82
CA VAL A 51 -16.85 23.25 5.39
C VAL A 51 -17.27 24.09 6.60
N LEU A 52 -17.94 23.50 7.59
CA LEU A 52 -18.35 24.20 8.82
C LEU A 52 -17.14 24.71 9.60
N VAL A 53 -16.17 23.84 9.87
CA VAL A 53 -14.96 24.19 10.62
C VAL A 53 -14.16 25.25 9.87
N GLN A 54 -13.96 25.06 8.57
CA GLN A 54 -13.25 26.01 7.72
C GLN A 54 -13.94 27.37 7.68
N ALA A 55 -15.28 27.40 7.59
CA ALA A 55 -16.04 28.65 7.61
C ALA A 55 -15.91 29.39 8.95
N ILE A 56 -15.92 28.67 10.09
CA ILE A 56 -15.72 29.25 11.42
C ILE A 56 -14.30 29.83 11.54
N LEU A 57 -13.27 29.11 11.09
CA LEU A 57 -11.88 29.56 11.13
C LEU A 57 -11.67 30.79 10.23
N ILE A 58 -12.15 30.75 8.99
CA ILE A 58 -12.12 31.88 8.06
C ILE A 58 -12.84 33.08 8.69
N TYR A 59 -14.04 32.87 9.23
CA TYR A 59 -14.79 33.93 9.91
C TYR A 59 -13.99 34.52 11.07
N ALA A 60 -13.39 33.68 11.92
CA ALA A 60 -12.61 34.14 13.05
C ALA A 60 -11.39 34.98 12.60
N VAL A 61 -10.63 34.50 11.62
CA VAL A 61 -9.48 35.22 11.06
C VAL A 61 -9.92 36.58 10.50
N PHE A 62 -10.94 36.63 9.64
CA PHE A 62 -11.35 37.88 9.02
C PHE A 62 -12.03 38.85 10.01
N LYS A 63 -12.85 38.33 10.92
CA LYS A 63 -13.60 39.14 11.88
C LYS A 63 -12.69 39.73 12.95
N PHE A 64 -11.66 39.00 13.38
CA PHE A 64 -10.82 39.35 14.53
C PHE A 64 -9.37 39.71 14.18
N ARG A 65 -8.95 39.76 12.89
CA ARG A 65 -7.55 40.09 12.51
C ARG A 65 -6.98 41.40 13.06
N ASN A 66 -7.82 42.41 13.29
CA ASN A 66 -7.41 43.76 13.73
C ASN A 66 -8.08 44.09 15.07
N ASN A 67 -7.96 43.19 16.04
CA ASN A 67 -8.55 43.40 17.36
C ASN A 67 -7.45 43.77 18.38
N ASP A 68 -7.28 45.07 18.61
CA ASP A 68 -6.24 45.62 19.48
C ASP A 68 -6.56 45.46 20.99
N ASP A 69 -7.79 45.07 21.34
CA ASP A 69 -8.23 44.78 22.72
C ASP A 69 -8.94 43.42 22.82
N PRO A 70 -8.19 42.30 22.76
CA PRO A 70 -8.76 40.96 22.86
C PRO A 70 -9.25 40.67 24.29
N LYS A 71 -10.51 40.22 24.40
CA LYS A 71 -11.07 39.76 25.68
C LYS A 71 -10.65 38.31 25.96
N PRO A 72 -10.36 37.96 27.23
CA PRO A 72 -10.06 36.58 27.61
C PRO A 72 -11.22 35.63 27.26
N THR A 73 -10.89 34.46 26.73
CA THR A 73 -11.86 33.39 26.46
C THR A 73 -12.48 32.92 27.77
N GLN A 74 -13.80 32.75 27.80
CA GLN A 74 -14.52 32.22 28.96
C GLN A 74 -14.79 30.73 28.76
N GLU A 75 -14.72 29.95 29.84
CA GLU A 75 -15.11 28.54 29.82
C GLU A 75 -16.60 28.43 29.45
N ASN A 76 -16.91 27.49 28.55
CA ASN A 76 -18.28 27.12 28.27
C ASN A 76 -18.42 25.60 28.31
N ARG A 77 -18.62 25.06 29.51
CA ARG A 77 -18.79 23.63 29.76
C ARG A 77 -19.84 22.97 28.86
N ARG A 78 -20.93 23.67 28.54
CA ARG A 78 -22.00 23.14 27.67
C ARG A 78 -21.51 22.98 26.24
N LEU A 79 -20.76 23.96 25.72
CA LEU A 79 -20.13 23.86 24.41
C LEU A 79 -19.14 22.70 24.40
N GLU A 80 -18.31 22.59 25.44
CA GLU A 80 -17.30 21.53 25.58
C GLU A 80 -17.89 20.13 25.50
N ILE A 81 -18.93 19.87 26.30
CA ILE A 81 -19.64 18.60 26.29
C ILE A 81 -20.29 18.35 24.92
N THR A 82 -20.90 19.38 24.32
CA THR A 82 -21.60 19.23 23.04
C THR A 82 -20.66 18.79 21.93
N TRP A 83 -19.51 19.45 21.75
CA TRP A 83 -18.59 19.08 20.67
C TRP A 83 -17.89 17.74 20.96
N THR A 84 -17.60 17.44 22.22
CA THR A 84 -17.02 16.13 22.60
C THR A 84 -17.97 14.99 22.25
N VAL A 85 -19.26 15.13 22.58
CA VAL A 85 -20.30 14.13 22.24
C VAL A 85 -20.48 14.04 20.73
N ALA A 86 -20.53 15.18 20.03
CA ALA A 86 -20.63 15.19 18.56
C ALA A 86 -19.46 14.44 17.90
N THR A 87 -18.22 14.70 18.33
CA THR A 87 -17.02 13.98 17.84
C THR A 87 -17.10 12.49 18.16
N ALA A 88 -17.53 12.11 19.37
CA ALA A 88 -17.66 10.71 19.74
C ALA A 88 -18.67 9.96 18.85
N ILE A 89 -19.79 10.59 18.48
CA ILE A 89 -20.78 10.01 17.57
C ILE A 89 -20.20 9.84 16.15
N VAL A 90 -19.46 10.83 15.64
CA VAL A 90 -18.80 10.73 14.34
C VAL A 90 -17.78 9.59 14.34
N LEU A 91 -16.95 9.48 15.38
CA LEU A 91 -15.97 8.39 15.50
C LEU A 91 -16.65 7.02 15.59
N LEU A 92 -17.78 6.91 16.28
CA LEU A 92 -18.55 5.67 16.34
C LEU A 92 -19.07 5.28 14.95
N PHE A 93 -19.62 6.24 14.20
CA PHE A 93 -20.07 6.01 12.82
C PHE A 93 -18.91 5.53 11.93
N VAL A 94 -17.78 6.24 11.92
CA VAL A 94 -16.60 5.88 11.13
C VAL A 94 -16.11 4.48 11.51
N GLY A 95 -15.98 4.20 12.81
CA GLY A 95 -15.52 2.90 13.29
C GLY A 95 -16.41 1.74 12.86
N VAL A 96 -17.74 1.89 12.97
CA VAL A 96 -18.70 0.85 12.55
C VAL A 96 -18.68 0.66 11.04
N ALA A 97 -18.68 1.75 10.26
CA ALA A 97 -18.65 1.68 8.80
C ALA A 97 -17.36 1.02 8.29
N SER A 98 -16.20 1.43 8.81
CA SER A 98 -14.91 0.81 8.45
C SER A 98 -14.86 -0.67 8.85
N TYR A 99 -15.37 -1.03 10.03
CA TYR A 99 -15.38 -2.43 10.47
C TYR A 99 -16.23 -3.32 9.56
N GLN A 100 -17.38 -2.85 9.07
CA GLN A 100 -18.24 -3.64 8.17
C GLN A 100 -17.53 -4.01 6.86
N VAL A 101 -16.76 -3.09 6.29
CA VAL A 101 -15.97 -3.36 5.08
C VAL A 101 -14.76 -4.23 5.38
N MET A 102 -14.03 -3.94 6.46
CA MET A 102 -12.89 -4.78 6.86
C MET A 102 -13.31 -6.20 7.24
N ALA A 103 -14.51 -6.43 7.76
CA ALA A 103 -15.00 -7.78 8.07
C ALA A 103 -15.42 -8.57 6.82
N ASN A 104 -15.40 -7.95 5.63
CA ASN A 104 -15.75 -8.61 4.39
C ASN A 104 -14.61 -9.54 3.92
N PRO A 105 -14.88 -10.80 3.55
CA PRO A 105 -13.86 -11.75 3.09
C PRO A 105 -13.05 -11.29 1.86
N PHE A 106 -13.59 -10.41 1.01
CA PHE A 106 -12.85 -9.87 -0.14
C PHE A 106 -11.81 -8.81 0.28
N ILE A 107 -11.90 -8.27 1.49
CA ILE A 107 -10.96 -7.24 2.00
C ILE A 107 -9.92 -7.84 2.94
N THR A 108 -10.28 -8.81 3.77
CA THR A 108 -9.36 -9.44 4.75
C THR A 108 -9.15 -10.93 4.50
N ALA A 109 -9.10 -11.34 3.24
CA ALA A 109 -8.85 -12.73 2.85
C ALA A 109 -7.63 -13.32 3.59
N GLN A 110 -7.77 -14.55 4.02
CA GLN A 110 -6.70 -15.33 4.65
C GLN A 110 -6.42 -16.59 3.83
N ASN A 111 -5.21 -17.15 3.97
CA ASN A 111 -4.81 -18.35 3.21
C ASN A 111 -5.74 -19.56 3.44
N ASN A 112 -6.38 -19.64 4.60
CA ASN A 112 -7.35 -20.71 4.91
C ASN A 112 -8.73 -20.49 4.28
N ASP A 113 -8.93 -19.41 3.51
CA ASP A 113 -10.17 -19.09 2.83
C ASP A 113 -10.20 -19.57 1.37
N VAL A 114 -9.11 -20.18 0.87
CA VAL A 114 -9.07 -20.85 -0.43
C VAL A 114 -9.86 -22.16 -0.33
N PRO A 115 -10.95 -22.33 -1.09
CA PRO A 115 -11.64 -23.61 -1.18
C PRO A 115 -10.71 -24.68 -1.77
N ASP A 116 -10.90 -25.94 -1.38
CA ASP A 116 -10.15 -27.07 -1.98
C ASP A 116 -10.39 -27.19 -3.51
N GLU A 117 -11.46 -26.59 -4.02
CA GLU A 117 -11.82 -26.47 -5.44
C GLU A 117 -11.98 -24.99 -5.83
N ALA A 118 -10.97 -24.15 -5.55
CA ALA A 118 -10.98 -22.76 -6.02
C ALA A 118 -10.95 -22.71 -7.55
N ASP A 119 -11.76 -21.84 -8.15
CA ASP A 119 -11.87 -21.76 -9.62
C ASP A 119 -10.56 -21.30 -10.27
N VAL A 120 -9.84 -20.36 -9.64
CA VAL A 120 -8.51 -19.88 -10.08
C VAL A 120 -7.66 -19.46 -8.87
N GLU A 121 -6.56 -20.17 -8.61
CA GLU A 121 -5.49 -19.76 -7.68
C GLU A 121 -4.20 -19.42 -8.43
N ILE A 122 -3.64 -18.24 -8.12
CA ILE A 122 -2.40 -17.74 -8.71
C ILE A 122 -1.42 -17.44 -7.59
N GLU A 123 -0.28 -18.13 -7.59
CA GLU A 123 0.83 -17.76 -6.72
C GLU A 123 1.61 -16.60 -7.36
N VAL A 124 1.68 -15.50 -6.64
CA VAL A 124 2.38 -14.28 -7.05
C VAL A 124 3.69 -14.18 -6.28
N VAL A 125 4.81 -14.31 -6.99
CA VAL A 125 6.14 -14.29 -6.39
C VAL A 125 6.88 -13.02 -6.80
N ALA A 126 7.13 -12.14 -5.83
CA ALA A 126 7.98 -10.97 -6.01
C ALA A 126 9.46 -11.37 -5.97
N PHE A 127 10.22 -10.97 -6.99
CA PHE A 127 11.68 -11.04 -6.99
C PHE A 127 12.27 -9.64 -7.19
N ASN A 128 13.59 -9.52 -7.36
CA ASN A 128 14.23 -8.21 -7.54
C ASN A 128 13.68 -7.50 -8.78
N TYR A 129 12.80 -6.52 -8.52
CA TYR A 129 12.22 -5.62 -9.51
C TYR A 129 11.30 -6.30 -10.54
N GLY A 130 10.70 -7.44 -10.19
CA GLY A 130 9.77 -8.14 -11.07
C GLY A 130 8.84 -9.09 -10.33
N TRP A 131 7.87 -9.62 -11.07
CA TRP A 131 6.78 -10.45 -10.56
C TRP A 131 6.62 -11.68 -11.42
N ASN A 132 6.57 -12.86 -10.80
CA ASN A 132 6.14 -14.09 -11.44
C ASN A 132 4.74 -14.46 -10.97
N PHE A 133 3.96 -15.01 -11.89
CA PHE A 133 2.61 -15.49 -11.66
C PHE A 133 2.58 -16.97 -12.04
N ASN A 134 2.38 -17.84 -11.03
CA ASN A 134 2.34 -19.28 -11.21
C ASN A 134 0.89 -19.76 -11.09
N TYR A 135 0.41 -20.43 -12.14
CA TYR A 135 -0.89 -21.10 -12.18
C TYR A 135 -0.64 -22.58 -11.91
N GLN A 136 -0.63 -22.95 -10.64
CA GLN A 136 -0.10 -24.26 -10.20
C GLN A 136 -0.89 -25.43 -10.81
N ASP A 137 -2.22 -25.33 -10.86
CA ASP A 137 -3.07 -26.38 -11.43
C ASP A 137 -2.90 -26.53 -12.94
N ALA A 138 -2.55 -25.44 -13.63
CA ALA A 138 -2.31 -25.44 -15.06
C ALA A 138 -0.84 -25.70 -15.44
N GLY A 139 0.09 -25.65 -14.47
CA GLY A 139 1.53 -25.78 -14.74
C GLY A 139 2.11 -24.62 -15.56
N ILE A 140 1.51 -23.43 -15.50
CA ILE A 140 1.92 -22.24 -16.27
C ILE A 140 2.66 -21.27 -15.35
N GLN A 141 3.73 -20.66 -15.85
CA GLN A 141 4.37 -19.50 -15.23
C GLN A 141 4.48 -18.37 -16.24
N THR A 142 4.07 -17.17 -15.84
CA THR A 142 4.29 -15.93 -16.59
C THR A 142 5.05 -14.91 -15.76
N THR A 143 5.75 -13.98 -16.42
CA THR A 143 6.53 -12.92 -15.77
C THR A 143 6.00 -11.56 -16.20
N GLY A 144 5.70 -10.70 -15.23
CA GLY A 144 5.23 -9.33 -15.47
C GLY A 144 3.78 -9.21 -15.90
N GLU A 145 3.10 -10.30 -16.22
CA GLU A 145 1.72 -10.31 -16.71
C GLU A 145 0.97 -11.51 -16.13
N ALA A 146 -0.30 -11.32 -15.77
CA ALA A 146 -1.23 -12.39 -15.44
C ALA A 146 -2.53 -12.23 -16.21
N THR A 147 -3.14 -13.34 -16.59
CA THR A 147 -4.44 -13.39 -17.27
C THR A 147 -5.44 -14.04 -16.32
N ILE A 148 -6.60 -13.44 -16.16
CA ILE A 148 -7.66 -13.91 -15.27
C ILE A 148 -9.03 -13.86 -15.97
N PRO A 149 -9.96 -14.75 -15.64
CA PRO A 149 -11.33 -14.66 -16.13
C PRO A 149 -12.14 -13.59 -15.37
N THR A 150 -13.03 -12.89 -16.06
CA THR A 150 -14.07 -12.05 -15.45
C THR A 150 -15.19 -12.89 -14.85
N ASP A 151 -15.93 -12.32 -13.90
CA ASP A 151 -17.07 -12.94 -13.19
C ASP A 151 -16.73 -14.25 -12.46
N THR A 152 -15.45 -14.47 -12.19
CA THR A 152 -14.91 -15.65 -11.49
C THR A 152 -14.08 -15.19 -10.29
N GLN A 153 -14.15 -15.92 -9.17
CA GLN A 153 -13.35 -15.63 -7.99
C GLN A 153 -11.89 -16.05 -8.22
N VAL A 154 -10.98 -15.09 -8.09
CA VAL A 154 -9.54 -15.30 -8.24
C VAL A 154 -8.83 -15.06 -6.92
N TYR A 155 -7.98 -16.02 -6.56
CA TYR A 155 -7.18 -16.00 -5.34
C TYR A 155 -5.73 -15.73 -5.68
N PHE A 156 -5.16 -14.65 -5.14
CA PHE A 156 -3.75 -14.32 -5.27
C PHE A 156 -3.04 -14.68 -3.98
N ASN A 157 -2.20 -15.71 -4.04
CA ASN A 157 -1.32 -16.13 -2.96
C ASN A 157 0.05 -15.46 -3.13
N ILE A 158 0.28 -14.41 -2.35
CA ILE A 158 1.34 -13.44 -2.57
C ILE A 158 2.50 -13.69 -1.61
N THR A 159 3.70 -13.85 -2.17
CA THR A 159 4.95 -13.99 -1.42
C THR A 159 6.11 -13.30 -2.13
N ALA A 160 7.25 -13.23 -1.45
CA ALA A 160 8.50 -12.79 -2.06
C ALA A 160 9.54 -13.92 -1.98
N ASP A 161 10.34 -14.07 -3.03
CA ASP A 161 11.39 -15.07 -3.09
C ASP A 161 12.47 -14.78 -2.03
N ALA A 162 12.51 -15.57 -0.96
CA ALA A 162 13.45 -15.35 0.14
C ALA A 162 14.92 -15.59 -0.24
N GLU A 163 15.19 -16.35 -1.30
CA GLU A 163 16.55 -16.67 -1.76
C GLU A 163 17.08 -15.58 -2.71
N GLN A 164 16.22 -15.05 -3.57
CA GLN A 164 16.58 -14.02 -4.55
C GLN A 164 16.33 -12.59 -4.06
N ASN A 165 15.51 -12.41 -3.03
CA ASN A 165 14.93 -11.12 -2.67
C ASN A 165 14.67 -11.01 -1.16
N SER A 166 15.48 -10.20 -0.47
CA SER A 166 15.32 -9.95 0.97
C SER A 166 14.39 -8.78 1.31
N TYR A 167 13.75 -8.15 0.30
CA TYR A 167 12.90 -6.98 0.52
C TYR A 167 11.43 -7.37 0.63
N ILE A 168 10.67 -6.56 1.36
CA ILE A 168 9.21 -6.59 1.33
C ILE A 168 8.75 -5.82 0.10
N HIS A 169 7.83 -6.39 -0.67
CA HIS A 169 7.19 -5.74 -1.81
C HIS A 169 5.71 -5.48 -1.49
N GLY A 170 5.04 -4.73 -2.35
CA GLY A 170 3.60 -4.48 -2.19
C GLY A 170 2.89 -4.69 -3.51
N PHE A 171 2.24 -5.84 -3.67
CA PHE A 171 1.37 -6.13 -4.81
C PHE A 171 0.20 -5.16 -4.77
N HIS A 172 0.00 -4.35 -5.80
CA HIS A 172 -1.07 -3.37 -5.84
C HIS A 172 -1.60 -3.16 -7.25
N VAL A 173 -2.92 -3.28 -7.40
CA VAL A 173 -3.66 -2.99 -8.64
C VAL A 173 -4.77 -2.00 -8.27
N PRO A 174 -4.55 -0.68 -8.43
CA PRO A 174 -5.45 0.34 -7.89
C PRO A 174 -6.87 0.25 -8.44
N ASP A 175 -7.01 0.07 -9.75
CA ASP A 175 -8.31 0.05 -10.43
C ASP A 175 -9.17 -1.15 -10.03
N LEU A 176 -8.56 -2.18 -9.44
CA LEU A 176 -9.24 -3.35 -8.89
C LEU A 176 -9.30 -3.32 -7.35
N GLY A 177 -8.82 -2.24 -6.69
CA GLY A 177 -8.78 -2.15 -5.23
C GLY A 177 -7.88 -3.18 -4.53
N LEU A 178 -6.97 -3.84 -5.26
CA LEU A 178 -6.14 -4.91 -4.71
C LEU A 178 -4.87 -4.35 -4.11
N LYS A 179 -4.56 -4.72 -2.87
CA LYS A 179 -3.28 -4.38 -2.23
C LYS A 179 -2.92 -5.43 -1.21
N GLN A 180 -1.73 -6.02 -1.31
CA GLN A 180 -1.21 -6.93 -0.30
C GLN A 180 0.32 -6.91 -0.29
N ASP A 181 0.92 -6.93 0.91
CA ASP A 181 2.38 -6.99 1.05
C ASP A 181 2.88 -8.39 0.66
N ALA A 182 3.98 -8.45 -0.08
CA ALA A 182 4.68 -9.69 -0.41
C ALA A 182 5.91 -9.81 0.49
N ASN A 183 5.83 -10.71 1.47
CA ASN A 183 6.82 -10.85 2.54
C ASN A 183 7.66 -12.11 2.33
N PRO A 184 9.00 -12.03 2.36
CA PRO A 184 9.84 -13.21 2.27
C PRO A 184 9.52 -14.25 3.35
N GLY A 185 9.26 -15.49 2.94
CA GLY A 185 8.94 -16.60 3.85
C GLY A 185 7.55 -16.55 4.48
N GLN A 186 6.67 -15.66 4.02
CA GLN A 186 5.25 -15.64 4.39
C GLN A 186 4.39 -15.59 3.14
N HIS A 187 3.22 -16.21 3.23
CA HIS A 187 2.19 -16.14 2.21
C HIS A 187 1.07 -15.26 2.72
N ASN A 188 0.71 -14.25 1.96
CA ASN A 188 -0.43 -13.39 2.22
C ASN A 188 -1.44 -13.54 1.09
N MET A 189 -2.71 -13.33 1.40
CA MET A 189 -3.78 -13.53 0.42
C MET A 189 -4.52 -12.24 0.13
N VAL A 190 -4.88 -12.06 -1.13
CA VAL A 190 -5.99 -11.20 -1.54
C VAL A 190 -6.83 -11.98 -2.54
N LYS A 191 -8.14 -11.79 -2.50
CA LYS A 191 -9.04 -12.37 -3.49
C LYS A 191 -9.93 -11.30 -4.09
N THR A 192 -10.40 -11.56 -5.29
CA THR A 192 -11.24 -10.62 -6.02
C THR A 192 -12.17 -11.34 -6.99
N GLU A 193 -13.08 -10.57 -7.55
CA GLU A 193 -13.94 -10.91 -8.67
C GLU A 193 -13.99 -9.65 -9.54
N VAL A 194 -13.55 -9.77 -10.80
CA VAL A 194 -13.45 -8.66 -11.75
C VAL A 194 -14.63 -8.73 -12.72
N TYR A 195 -15.31 -7.61 -12.93
CA TYR A 195 -16.56 -7.55 -13.70
C TYR A 195 -16.38 -7.08 -15.14
N GLU A 196 -15.32 -6.30 -15.40
CA GLU A 196 -15.09 -5.68 -16.69
C GLU A 196 -13.81 -6.22 -17.32
N GLU A 197 -13.89 -6.66 -18.58
CA GLU A 197 -12.72 -7.07 -19.36
C GLU A 197 -11.78 -5.87 -19.58
N GLY A 198 -10.47 -6.12 -19.56
CA GLY A 198 -9.48 -5.08 -19.81
C GLY A 198 -8.11 -5.37 -19.22
N GLU A 199 -7.18 -4.44 -19.45
CA GLU A 199 -5.83 -4.46 -18.91
C GLU A 199 -5.75 -3.54 -17.69
N TYR A 200 -5.38 -4.11 -16.55
CA TYR A 200 -5.25 -3.40 -15.28
C TYR A 200 -3.79 -3.30 -14.86
N GLN A 201 -3.29 -2.06 -14.77
CA GLN A 201 -1.91 -1.79 -14.37
C GLN A 201 -1.70 -2.07 -12.88
N GLY A 202 -0.77 -2.96 -12.58
CA GLY A 202 -0.22 -3.18 -11.25
C GLY A 202 1.16 -2.57 -11.05
N TYR A 203 1.51 -2.27 -9.80
CA TYR A 203 2.85 -1.80 -9.44
C TYR A 203 3.26 -2.19 -8.02
N CYS A 204 4.57 -2.22 -7.78
CA CYS A 204 5.10 -2.37 -6.44
C CYS A 204 4.85 -1.10 -5.62
N SER A 205 4.09 -1.24 -4.53
CA SER A 205 3.67 -0.13 -3.66
C SER A 205 4.43 -0.07 -2.32
N LYS A 206 5.51 -0.84 -2.21
CA LYS A 206 6.43 -0.87 -1.06
C LYS A 206 7.86 -0.67 -1.56
N TYR A 207 8.55 0.33 -1.01
CA TYR A 207 9.92 0.61 -1.44
C TYR A 207 10.84 -0.62 -1.25
N CYS A 208 11.35 -1.13 -2.36
CA CYS A 208 12.10 -2.40 -2.42
C CYS A 208 13.50 -2.26 -3.05
N GLY A 209 14.01 -1.02 -3.21
CA GLY A 209 15.37 -0.76 -3.72
C GLY A 209 15.41 0.08 -4.99
N VAL A 210 16.54 0.05 -5.69
CA VAL A 210 16.84 0.99 -6.78
C VAL A 210 15.96 0.82 -8.02
N GLY A 211 15.45 -0.38 -8.28
CA GLY A 211 14.53 -0.66 -9.37
C GLY A 211 13.05 -0.54 -8.98
N HIS A 212 12.74 -0.10 -7.75
CA HIS A 212 11.38 -0.04 -7.22
C HIS A 212 10.40 0.70 -8.16
N SER A 213 10.81 1.83 -8.73
CA SER A 213 9.96 2.65 -9.59
C SER A 213 9.62 2.01 -10.94
N ASN A 214 10.33 0.95 -11.33
CA ASN A 214 10.13 0.26 -12.61
C ASN A 214 9.43 -1.10 -12.42
N MET A 215 9.02 -1.43 -11.20
CA MET A 215 8.49 -2.74 -10.85
C MET A 215 6.98 -2.78 -11.09
N TYR A 216 6.62 -2.80 -12.38
CA TYR A 216 5.25 -2.87 -12.90
C TYR A 216 4.87 -4.30 -13.28
N PHE A 217 3.56 -4.53 -13.39
CA PHE A 217 2.98 -5.74 -13.97
C PHE A 217 1.58 -5.43 -14.50
N THR A 218 1.01 -6.33 -15.29
CA THR A 218 -0.35 -6.18 -15.85
C THR A 218 -1.23 -7.36 -15.46
N ILE A 219 -2.48 -7.09 -15.10
CA ILE A 219 -3.54 -8.11 -14.99
C ILE A 219 -4.48 -7.94 -16.19
N ASN A 220 -4.56 -8.95 -17.05
CA ASN A 220 -5.46 -9.01 -18.19
C ASN A 220 -6.73 -9.76 -17.77
N ALA A 221 -7.82 -9.04 -17.56
CA ALA A 221 -9.12 -9.67 -17.33
C ALA A 221 -9.81 -9.92 -18.67
N VAL A 222 -10.12 -11.17 -18.94
CA VAL A 222 -10.71 -11.63 -20.20
C VAL A 222 -11.96 -12.46 -19.92
N SER A 223 -12.78 -12.70 -20.95
CA SER A 223 -13.89 -13.65 -20.83
C SER A 223 -13.41 -15.04 -20.40
N GLU A 224 -14.26 -15.81 -19.74
CA GLU A 224 -13.96 -17.19 -19.34
C GLU A 224 -13.52 -18.04 -20.55
N ASP A 225 -14.19 -17.92 -21.70
CA ASP A 225 -13.82 -18.66 -22.91
C ASP A 225 -12.39 -18.31 -23.41
N GLU A 226 -12.04 -17.02 -23.38
CA GLU A 226 -10.70 -16.55 -23.76
C GLU A 226 -9.63 -16.96 -22.74
N TYR A 227 -9.96 -16.97 -21.45
CA TYR A 227 -9.08 -17.49 -20.41
C TYR A 227 -8.76 -18.97 -20.65
N GLN A 228 -9.77 -19.80 -20.91
CA GLN A 228 -9.58 -21.22 -21.18
C GLN A 228 -8.77 -21.47 -22.47
N GLN A 229 -8.95 -20.63 -23.48
CA GLN A 229 -8.11 -20.68 -24.69
C GLN A 229 -6.65 -20.33 -24.35
N TRP A 230 -6.43 -19.25 -23.62
CA TRP A 230 -5.10 -18.82 -23.19
C TRP A 230 -4.38 -19.91 -22.38
N VAL A 231 -5.07 -20.57 -21.45
CA VAL A 231 -4.51 -21.70 -20.66
C VAL A 231 -4.03 -22.82 -21.59
N GLN A 232 -4.86 -23.24 -22.55
CA GLN A 232 -4.50 -24.31 -23.49
C GLN A 232 -3.29 -23.95 -24.36
N GLU A 233 -3.20 -22.70 -24.81
CA GLU A 233 -2.08 -22.21 -25.62
C GLU A 233 -0.76 -22.17 -24.83
N GLN A 234 -0.80 -21.73 -23.57
CA GLN A 234 0.37 -21.72 -22.69
C GLN A 234 0.86 -23.14 -22.37
N GLN A 235 -0.06 -24.06 -22.07
CA GLN A 235 0.29 -25.46 -21.81
C GLN A 235 0.91 -26.14 -23.04
N ALA A 236 0.33 -25.93 -24.22
CA ALA A 236 0.87 -26.47 -25.47
C ALA A 236 2.27 -25.91 -25.78
N SER A 237 2.51 -24.63 -25.45
CA SER A 237 3.82 -23.99 -25.62
C SER A 237 4.87 -24.55 -24.64
N ALA A 238 4.48 -24.84 -23.40
CA ALA A 238 5.34 -25.47 -22.40
C ALA A 238 5.71 -26.92 -22.78
N GLU A 239 4.81 -27.66 -23.42
CA GLU A 239 5.08 -29.02 -23.93
C GLU A 239 5.92 -29.03 -25.22
N GLY A 240 5.83 -27.97 -26.02
CA GLY A 240 6.57 -27.81 -27.28
C GLY A 240 8.07 -27.54 -27.13
N ASP A 241 8.52 -27.03 -25.97
CA ASP A 241 9.94 -26.75 -25.66
C ASP A 241 10.74 -28.00 -25.24
N GLY A 242 10.16 -29.21 -25.39
CA GLY A 242 10.88 -30.48 -25.31
C GLY A 242 11.91 -30.71 -26.44
N GLY A 243 12.16 -29.73 -27.30
CA GLY A 243 13.15 -29.76 -28.37
C GLY A 243 13.68 -28.37 -28.73
N GLU A 244 14.87 -28.05 -28.21
CA GLU A 244 15.77 -26.96 -28.65
C GLU A 244 15.25 -25.51 -28.54
N GLY A 245 15.35 -24.95 -27.32
CA GLY A 245 16.15 -23.76 -27.02
C GLY A 245 15.74 -22.42 -27.65
N GLY A 246 15.16 -21.54 -26.83
CA GLY A 246 14.94 -20.13 -27.19
C GLY A 246 14.58 -19.23 -26.03
N ASN A 247 15.54 -18.97 -25.13
CA ASN A 247 15.44 -17.93 -24.10
C ASN A 247 15.30 -16.54 -24.76
N GLN A 248 14.11 -15.94 -24.72
CA GLN A 248 13.95 -14.51 -24.99
C GLN A 248 14.21 -13.71 -23.71
N SER A 249 15.49 -13.56 -23.40
CA SER A 249 15.94 -12.48 -22.52
C SER A 249 16.04 -11.20 -23.35
N ALA A 250 15.25 -10.19 -22.98
CA ALA A 250 15.45 -8.83 -23.47
C ALA A 250 16.78 -8.28 -22.90
N GLU A 251 17.84 -8.31 -23.72
CA GLU A 251 19.09 -7.63 -23.41
C GLU A 251 18.88 -6.11 -23.50
N GLY A 252 18.99 -5.42 -22.36
CA GLY A 252 19.18 -3.98 -22.33
C GLY A 252 20.58 -3.62 -22.85
N GLU A 253 20.64 -2.85 -23.93
CA GLU A 253 21.87 -2.33 -24.51
C GLU A 253 22.58 -1.35 -23.56
N GLY A 254 23.54 -1.85 -22.79
CA GLY A 254 24.55 -1.07 -22.08
C GLY A 254 25.83 -0.96 -22.90
N GLY A 255 25.92 0.02 -23.80
CA GLY A 255 27.13 0.31 -24.57
C GLY A 255 28.12 1.19 -23.77
N ASN A 256 29.09 0.57 -23.10
CA ASN A 256 30.29 1.25 -22.61
C ASN A 256 31.41 1.09 -23.65
N GLN A 257 31.84 2.19 -24.27
CA GLN A 257 33.07 2.23 -25.07
C GLN A 257 34.09 3.13 -24.38
N SER A 258 35.09 2.49 -23.76
CA SER A 258 36.37 3.11 -23.45
C SER A 258 37.32 2.88 -24.62
N ALA A 259 37.85 3.96 -25.20
CA ALA A 259 39.04 3.94 -26.04
C ALA A 259 39.91 5.14 -25.69
N GLU A 260 41.14 4.87 -25.25
CA GLU A 260 42.18 5.85 -24.96
C GLU A 260 42.92 6.28 -26.24
N GLY A 261 43.21 7.58 -26.33
CA GLY A 261 44.48 8.13 -26.82
C GLY A 261 44.62 8.51 -28.30
N GLU A 262 44.68 9.82 -28.61
CA GLU A 262 45.94 10.52 -28.99
C GLU A 262 45.68 12.00 -29.43
N GLY A 263 46.39 12.92 -28.76
CA GLY A 263 47.08 14.10 -29.33
C GLY A 263 46.33 15.23 -30.07
N GLY A 264 46.40 16.46 -29.52
CA GLY A 264 46.30 17.67 -30.37
C GLY A 264 45.85 19.01 -29.74
N ASN A 265 46.70 19.62 -28.91
CA ASN A 265 47.09 21.04 -28.88
C ASN A 265 46.09 22.22 -29.12
N GLN A 266 46.16 23.22 -28.21
CA GLN A 266 45.85 24.69 -28.34
C GLN A 266 44.35 25.12 -28.38
N THR A 267 43.83 26.17 -27.71
CA THR A 267 44.39 27.34 -27.01
C THR A 267 43.29 28.06 -26.17
N ALA A 268 43.67 28.56 -24.99
CA ALA A 268 43.32 29.81 -24.27
C ALA A 268 41.95 30.54 -24.40
N ALA A 269 41.32 30.80 -23.24
CA ALA A 269 40.93 32.12 -22.69
C ALA A 269 40.16 31.89 -21.37
N GLU A 270 40.79 31.90 -20.19
CA GLU A 270 41.05 33.04 -19.27
C GLU A 270 39.85 33.92 -18.86
N GLY A 271 39.64 33.96 -17.53
CA GLY A 271 38.82 34.92 -16.77
C GLY A 271 37.80 34.21 -15.85
N GLY A 272 37.97 34.03 -14.54
CA GLY A 272 38.86 34.65 -13.56
C GLY A 272 38.05 35.23 -12.39
N GLN A 273 38.18 34.59 -11.21
CA GLN A 273 38.00 35.13 -9.84
C GLN A 273 36.55 35.36 -9.32
N GLY A 274 36.18 34.97 -8.10
CA GLY A 274 36.91 34.31 -7.01
C GLY A 274 36.12 34.30 -5.69
N ASN A 275 36.69 33.54 -4.75
CA ASN A 275 36.65 33.67 -3.28
C ASN A 275 35.74 32.77 -2.40
N GLN A 276 36.34 31.64 -1.99
CA GLN A 276 36.64 31.21 -0.60
C GLN A 276 35.67 31.53 0.56
N SER A 277 35.29 30.48 1.29
CA SER A 277 35.84 30.20 2.63
C SER A 277 35.57 28.76 3.07
N ALA A 278 36.56 28.20 3.75
CA ALA A 278 36.70 26.82 4.19
C ALA A 278 36.23 26.61 5.64
N GLU A 279 36.22 25.33 6.04
CA GLU A 279 36.42 24.70 7.38
C GLU A 279 35.38 23.58 7.57
N GLY A 280 35.69 22.34 7.89
CA GLY A 280 36.94 21.62 8.16
C GLY A 280 36.53 20.16 8.46
N GLY A 281 37.22 19.18 7.88
CA GLY A 281 36.97 17.76 8.12
C GLY A 281 37.68 17.24 9.37
N ALA A 282 37.12 16.21 10.00
CA ALA A 282 37.89 15.27 10.82
C ALA A 282 37.23 13.89 10.78
N ASN A 283 38.03 12.93 10.31
CA ASN A 283 37.84 11.50 10.30
C ASN A 283 38.07 10.93 11.72
N GLY A 284 37.39 9.84 12.09
CA GLY A 284 37.56 9.21 13.41
C GLY A 284 36.92 7.82 13.49
N THR A 285 37.74 6.80 13.21
CA THR A 285 37.52 5.38 13.53
C THR A 285 37.72 5.14 15.04
N GLU A 286 37.29 3.95 15.51
CA GLU A 286 37.60 3.26 16.80
C GLU A 286 36.53 3.42 17.90
N THR A 287 36.25 2.45 18.78
CA THR A 287 36.39 0.99 18.89
C THR A 287 35.45 0.58 20.05
N ASN A 288 35.09 -0.71 20.10
CA ASN A 288 34.29 -1.37 21.14
C ASN A 288 35.04 -1.46 22.48
N ALA A 289 34.37 -1.19 23.63
CA ALA A 289 34.73 -1.79 24.92
C ALA A 289 33.64 -1.59 26.00
N SER A 290 33.21 -2.72 26.56
CA SER A 290 32.41 -2.89 27.77
C SER A 290 33.03 -2.25 29.01
N ALA A 291 32.17 -1.89 29.98
CA ALA A 291 32.55 -1.83 31.38
C ALA A 291 31.42 -2.41 32.25
N GLU A 292 31.70 -3.59 32.79
CA GLU A 292 31.09 -4.13 34.01
C GLU A 292 31.49 -3.30 35.24
N GLY A 293 30.74 -3.46 36.33
CA GLY A 293 31.27 -3.30 37.67
C GLY A 293 30.23 -3.00 38.73
N GLY A 294 29.91 -3.98 39.59
CA GLY A 294 29.11 -3.69 40.79
C GLY A 294 28.60 -4.87 41.62
N GLN A 295 29.45 -5.87 41.85
CA GLN A 295 29.24 -7.07 42.69
C GLN A 295 28.94 -6.81 44.17
N ALA A 296 28.22 -7.76 44.79
CA ALA A 296 28.53 -8.48 46.05
C ALA A 296 27.25 -8.76 46.86
N GLY A 297 26.96 -9.92 47.44
CA GLY A 297 27.61 -11.25 47.56
C GLY A 297 26.53 -12.19 48.15
N GLY A 298 26.47 -13.47 47.80
CA GLY A 298 27.14 -14.58 48.50
C GLY A 298 26.28 -15.06 49.69
N GLU A 299 26.07 -16.34 50.04
CA GLU A 299 26.57 -17.67 49.65
C GLU A 299 25.67 -18.73 50.33
N GLY A 300 25.69 -19.97 49.84
CA GLY A 300 25.45 -21.21 50.63
C GLY A 300 23.99 -21.69 50.69
N ASP A 301 23.51 -22.64 49.89
CA ASP A 301 23.89 -24.06 49.67
C ASP A 301 23.20 -25.07 50.61
N ALA A 302 22.69 -26.12 49.95
CA ALA A 302 22.39 -27.48 50.35
C ALA A 302 21.23 -27.82 51.30
N GLY A 303 20.41 -28.76 50.81
CA GLY A 303 19.92 -29.89 51.61
C GLY A 303 18.41 -30.00 51.72
N GLY A 304 17.82 -30.94 50.96
CA GLY A 304 16.39 -31.20 50.93
C GLY A 304 15.84 -31.98 52.13
N ASP A 305 14.52 -32.12 52.17
CA ASP A 305 13.81 -33.30 52.63
C ASP A 305 12.36 -33.22 52.12
N GLY A 306 11.79 -34.37 51.80
CA GLY A 306 10.44 -34.50 51.29
C GLY A 306 9.37 -34.38 52.38
N THR A 307 8.13 -34.24 51.95
CA THR A 307 6.98 -34.91 52.57
C THR A 307 5.76 -34.81 51.66
N GLN A 308 5.14 -35.97 51.45
CA GLN A 308 3.83 -36.17 50.84
C GLN A 308 2.72 -35.54 51.68
N GLU A 309 1.67 -35.06 51.02
CA GLU A 309 0.24 -35.27 51.32
C GLU A 309 -0.49 -34.76 50.07
N GLY A 310 -1.44 -35.45 49.43
CA GLY A 310 -2.35 -36.49 49.90
C GLY A 310 -3.68 -36.18 49.21
N ALA A 311 -3.98 -36.92 48.15
CA ALA A 311 -5.22 -36.79 47.38
C ALA A 311 -6.44 -37.15 48.23
N GLY A 312 -7.48 -36.31 48.17
CA GLY A 312 -8.85 -36.66 48.54
C GLY A 312 -9.71 -36.65 47.29
N GLY A 313 -10.10 -37.84 46.82
CA GLY A 313 -10.98 -38.01 45.67
C GLY A 313 -12.46 -38.08 46.05
N GLY A 314 -13.30 -37.67 45.10
CA GLY A 314 -14.53 -38.36 44.70
C GLY A 314 -15.81 -38.15 45.52
N ALA A 315 -16.72 -37.34 44.96
CA ALA A 315 -18.11 -37.72 44.66
C ALA A 315 -18.71 -36.72 43.67
#